data_AF-A0A965IT43-F1
#
_entry.id   AF-A0A965IT43-F1
#
_cell.length_a   1.000
_cell.length_b   1.000
_cell.length_c   1.000
_cell.angle_alpha   90.00
_cell.angle_beta   90.00
_cell.angle_gamma   90.00
#
_symmetry.space_group_name_H-M   'P 1'
#
loop_
_entity.id
_entity.type
_entity.pdbx_description
1 polymer ?
#
loop_
_entity_poly.entity_id
_entity_poly.type
_entity_poly.pdbx_seq_one_letter_code
_entity_poly.pdbx_strand_id
1 'polypeptide(L)'
;GAAISGEASLVISVEDVHGRYRDEEQITDASGRTQTRAIMQVDEVVGRIVKTMRVREENEGKPFGVIVLAEGLAEYLPSRHLEGIPRDDHGHISISHVQLGRMFAKLVTDEFQRQTGRTRKVVGLQLGYEARCAQPHAFDIMLGSQLGVGAYRALAERGLDGVMVSVSGQLDLNYVPFGDLIDPNTLVTVVRYVERGSDFHRLARFLETFVNE
;
A
#
# COMPACT_ATOMS: atom_id res chain seq x y z
N GLY A 1 -1.52 2.91 -1.25
CA GLY A 1 -0.84 2.93 0.06
C GLY A 1 0.58 2.43 -0.11
N ALA A 2 1.55 3.08 0.54
CA ALA A 2 2.95 2.62 0.57
C ALA A 2 3.17 1.64 1.74
N ALA A 3 4.16 0.77 1.64
CA ALA A 3 4.55 -0.10 2.75
C ALA A 3 6.06 -0.04 2.97
N ILE A 4 6.46 0.10 4.24
CA ILE A 4 7.86 0.02 4.70
C ILE A 4 7.86 -0.67 6.06
N SER A 5 8.82 -1.54 6.30
CA SER A 5 9.00 -2.20 7.58
C SER A 5 10.47 -2.55 7.79
N GLY A 6 11.01 -2.20 8.97
CA GLY A 6 12.43 -2.36 9.26
C GLY A 6 12.91 -3.79 9.48
N GLU A 7 12.01 -4.70 9.86
CA GLU A 7 12.32 -6.12 10.18
C GLU A 7 11.54 -7.09 9.27
N ALA A 8 10.84 -6.57 8.26
CA ALA A 8 10.14 -7.42 7.31
C ALA A 8 11.15 -8.15 6.41
N SER A 9 10.88 -9.42 6.19
CA SER A 9 11.63 -10.25 5.25
C SER A 9 11.42 -9.82 3.80
N LEU A 10 10.24 -9.28 3.50
CA LEU A 10 9.85 -8.71 2.21
C LEU A 10 8.72 -7.71 2.45
N VAL A 11 8.77 -6.58 1.78
CA VAL A 11 7.69 -5.59 1.69
C VAL A 11 7.24 -5.50 0.23
N ILE A 12 5.94 -5.49 0.00
CA ILE A 12 5.35 -5.31 -1.34
C ILE A 12 4.29 -4.21 -1.24
N SER A 13 4.41 -3.24 -2.13
CA SER A 13 3.61 -2.03 -2.20
C SER A 13 3.12 -1.79 -3.63
N VAL A 14 2.25 -0.79 -3.81
CA VAL A 14 1.70 -0.48 -5.16
C VAL A 14 2.81 -0.07 -6.12
N GLU A 15 3.88 0.50 -5.60
CA GLU A 15 5.08 0.84 -6.35
C GLU A 15 5.80 -0.41 -6.90
N ASP A 16 5.60 -1.60 -6.36
CA ASP A 16 6.23 -2.83 -6.85
C ASP A 16 5.45 -3.50 -8.00
N VAL A 17 4.23 -3.02 -8.30
CA VAL A 17 3.39 -3.55 -9.40
C VAL A 17 3.87 -2.96 -10.74
N HIS A 18 4.93 -3.56 -11.31
CA HIS A 18 5.48 -3.22 -12.62
C HIS A 18 6.25 -4.38 -13.25
N GLY A 19 6.64 -4.22 -14.53
CA GLY A 19 7.38 -5.24 -15.27
C GLY A 19 6.62 -6.57 -15.21
N ARG A 20 7.29 -7.63 -14.76
CA ARG A 20 6.66 -8.97 -14.62
C ARG A 20 5.51 -9.04 -13.61
N TYR A 21 5.42 -8.09 -12.67
CA TYR A 21 4.38 -8.09 -11.64
C TYR A 21 3.11 -7.34 -12.06
N ARG A 22 3.11 -6.72 -13.24
CA ARG A 22 1.97 -5.96 -13.77
C ARG A 22 1.44 -6.59 -15.05
N ASP A 23 0.13 -6.59 -15.18
CA ASP A 23 -0.61 -6.93 -16.38
C ASP A 23 -1.75 -5.94 -16.58
N GLU A 24 -2.58 -6.16 -17.60
CA GLU A 24 -3.75 -5.33 -17.90
C GLU A 24 -4.99 -6.21 -18.11
N GLU A 25 -6.12 -5.73 -17.59
CA GLU A 25 -7.42 -6.39 -17.74
C GLU A 25 -8.41 -5.41 -18.38
N GLN A 26 -9.16 -5.87 -19.37
CA GLN A 26 -10.29 -5.10 -19.91
C GLN A 26 -11.54 -5.38 -19.11
N ILE A 27 -12.17 -4.32 -18.62
CA ILE A 27 -13.39 -4.40 -17.84
C ILE A 27 -14.44 -3.56 -18.54
N THR A 28 -15.57 -4.18 -18.83
CA THR A 28 -16.74 -3.48 -19.34
C THR A 28 -17.63 -3.13 -18.16
N ASP A 29 -17.86 -1.84 -17.95
CA ASP A 29 -18.78 -1.37 -16.91
C ASP A 29 -20.25 -1.63 -17.27
N ALA A 30 -21.15 -1.40 -16.32
CA ALA A 30 -22.59 -1.57 -16.52
C ALA A 30 -23.18 -0.63 -17.60
N SER A 31 -22.45 0.41 -17.98
CA SER A 31 -22.82 1.35 -19.06
C SER A 31 -22.31 0.91 -20.43
N GLY A 32 -21.63 -0.24 -20.53
CA GLY A 32 -21.08 -0.79 -21.76
C GLY A 32 -19.75 -0.15 -22.19
N ARG A 33 -19.13 0.69 -21.36
CA ARG A 33 -17.81 1.26 -21.65
C ARG A 33 -16.74 0.28 -21.20
N THR A 34 -15.89 -0.11 -22.14
CA THR A 34 -14.70 -0.91 -21.85
C THR A 34 -13.57 0.01 -21.42
N GLN A 35 -12.97 -0.30 -20.28
CA GLN A 35 -11.82 0.40 -19.73
C GLN A 35 -10.71 -0.61 -19.48
N THR A 36 -9.48 -0.26 -19.85
CA THR A 36 -8.29 -1.05 -19.52
C THR A 36 -7.82 -0.66 -18.13
N ARG A 37 -7.73 -1.63 -17.22
CA ARG A 37 -7.23 -1.44 -15.85
C ARG A 37 -5.89 -2.14 -15.70
N ALA A 38 -4.92 -1.48 -15.07
CA ALA A 38 -3.70 -2.14 -14.61
C ALA A 38 -4.02 -3.12 -13.48
N ILE A 39 -3.48 -4.33 -13.57
CA ILE A 39 -3.65 -5.37 -12.56
C ILE A 39 -2.29 -5.96 -12.17
N MET A 40 -2.26 -6.62 -11.02
CA MET A 40 -1.13 -7.33 -10.46
C MET A 40 -1.14 -8.77 -10.96
N GLN A 41 0.01 -9.25 -11.43
CA GLN A 41 0.23 -10.68 -11.66
C GLN A 41 0.38 -11.39 -10.31
N VAL A 42 -0.75 -11.83 -9.76
CA VAL A 42 -0.82 -12.43 -8.41
C VAL A 42 0.12 -13.63 -8.28
N ASP A 43 0.21 -14.47 -9.31
CA ASP A 43 1.03 -15.69 -9.26
C ASP A 43 2.53 -15.37 -9.22
N GLU A 44 2.99 -14.34 -9.94
CA GLU A 44 4.38 -13.86 -9.89
C GLU A 44 4.72 -13.26 -8.52
N VAL A 45 3.79 -12.50 -7.93
CA VAL A 45 3.96 -11.92 -6.59
C VAL A 45 4.02 -13.02 -5.54
N VAL A 46 3.13 -14.02 -5.60
CA VAL A 46 3.17 -15.20 -4.73
C VAL A 46 4.47 -15.97 -4.90
N GLY A 47 4.91 -16.18 -6.15
CA GLY A 47 6.19 -16.80 -6.48
C GLY A 47 7.38 -16.07 -5.84
N ARG A 48 7.37 -14.73 -5.86
CA ARG A 48 8.39 -13.91 -5.20
C ARG A 48 8.40 -14.07 -3.68
N ILE A 49 7.24 -14.15 -3.05
CA ILE A 49 7.12 -14.38 -1.61
C ILE A 49 7.66 -15.77 -1.26
N VAL A 50 7.24 -16.82 -1.98
CA VAL A 50 7.70 -18.19 -1.76
C VAL A 50 9.21 -18.33 -1.96
N LYS A 51 9.76 -17.70 -3.01
CA LYS A 51 11.21 -17.64 -3.23
C LYS A 51 11.94 -17.02 -2.04
N THR A 52 11.38 -15.94 -1.47
CA THR A 52 11.93 -15.30 -0.27
C THR A 52 11.90 -16.24 0.92
N MET A 53 10.76 -16.90 1.19
CA MET A 53 10.64 -17.88 2.28
C MET A 53 11.69 -18.99 2.15
N ARG A 54 11.89 -19.49 0.92
CA ARG A 54 12.87 -20.54 0.64
C ARG A 54 14.31 -20.07 0.85
N VAL A 55 14.69 -18.89 0.37
CA VAL A 55 16.05 -18.35 0.61
C VAL A 55 16.31 -18.20 2.11
N ARG A 56 15.35 -17.70 2.87
CA ARG A 56 15.49 -17.59 4.33
C ARG A 56 15.68 -18.94 5.00
N GLU A 57 14.92 -19.94 4.59
CA GLU A 57 15.03 -21.29 5.15
C GLU A 57 16.32 -22.00 4.72
N GLU A 58 16.60 -22.04 3.42
CA GLU A 58 17.64 -22.85 2.79
C GLU A 58 19.03 -22.21 2.92
N ASN A 59 19.13 -20.88 2.79
CA ASN A 59 20.42 -20.19 2.74
C ASN A 59 20.76 -19.48 4.05
N GLU A 60 19.77 -18.90 4.74
CA GLU A 60 20.00 -18.18 6.00
C GLU A 60 19.77 -19.04 7.25
N GLY A 61 19.20 -20.24 7.11
CA GLY A 61 18.81 -21.09 8.24
C GLY A 61 17.73 -20.48 9.14
N LYS A 62 16.95 -19.51 8.62
CA LYS A 62 15.88 -18.79 9.32
C LYS A 62 14.53 -19.19 8.73
N PRO A 63 13.89 -20.25 9.24
CA PRO A 63 12.68 -20.79 8.65
C PRO A 63 11.43 -19.98 9.08
N PHE A 64 11.58 -18.68 9.35
CA PHE A 64 10.53 -17.78 9.77
C PHE A 64 10.80 -16.37 9.26
N GLY A 65 9.75 -15.55 9.21
CA GLY A 65 9.83 -14.19 8.72
C GLY A 65 8.46 -13.52 8.70
N VAL A 66 8.47 -12.25 8.30
CA VAL A 66 7.27 -11.42 8.15
C VAL A 66 7.27 -10.86 6.73
N ILE A 67 6.14 -11.00 6.04
CA ILE A 67 5.92 -10.39 4.74
C ILE A 67 4.88 -9.30 4.93
N VAL A 68 5.18 -8.08 4.48
CA VAL A 68 4.27 -6.93 4.59
C VAL A 68 3.73 -6.61 3.21
N LEU A 69 2.40 -6.59 3.10
CA LEU A 69 1.69 -6.23 1.86
C LEU A 69 0.92 -4.94 2.11
N ALA A 70 1.12 -3.93 1.25
CA ALA A 70 0.35 -2.70 1.33
C ALA A 70 -1.11 -2.96 0.96
N GLU A 71 -2.04 -2.41 1.73
CA GLU A 71 -3.49 -2.57 1.51
C GLU A 71 -3.92 -2.10 0.12
N GLY A 72 -3.25 -1.06 -0.42
CA GLY A 72 -3.51 -0.53 -1.76
C GLY A 72 -3.28 -1.53 -2.91
N LEU A 73 -2.60 -2.66 -2.66
CA LEU A 73 -2.50 -3.74 -3.65
C LEU A 73 -3.86 -4.34 -4.02
N ALA A 74 -4.88 -4.17 -3.17
CA ALA A 74 -6.25 -4.60 -3.47
C ALA A 74 -6.81 -3.96 -4.75
N GLU A 75 -6.44 -2.70 -5.04
CA GLU A 75 -6.88 -1.98 -6.23
C GLU A 75 -6.33 -2.60 -7.53
N TYR A 76 -5.21 -3.31 -7.42
CA TYR A 76 -4.55 -3.99 -8.54
C TYR A 76 -4.96 -5.47 -8.64
N LEU A 77 -5.85 -5.98 -7.79
CA LEU A 77 -6.27 -7.38 -7.94
C LEU A 77 -7.03 -7.59 -9.26
N PRO A 78 -6.77 -8.68 -10.00
CA PRO A 78 -7.59 -9.07 -11.14
C PRO A 78 -9.05 -9.32 -10.73
N SER A 79 -10.01 -9.05 -11.64
CA SER A 79 -11.45 -9.12 -11.32
C SER A 79 -11.89 -10.49 -10.82
N ARG A 80 -11.26 -11.57 -11.30
CA ARG A 80 -11.48 -12.95 -10.81
C ARG A 80 -11.28 -13.13 -9.29
N HIS A 81 -10.47 -12.29 -8.64
CA HIS A 81 -10.25 -12.35 -7.18
C HIS A 81 -11.19 -11.43 -6.40
N LEU A 82 -11.98 -10.62 -7.10
CA LEU A 82 -12.89 -9.63 -6.55
C LEU A 82 -14.35 -10.05 -6.66
N GLU A 83 -14.63 -11.19 -7.30
CA GLU A 83 -15.97 -11.75 -7.43
C GLU A 83 -16.59 -12.01 -6.05
N GLY A 84 -17.79 -11.45 -5.83
CA GLY A 84 -18.53 -11.58 -4.56
C GLY A 84 -18.11 -10.59 -3.47
N ILE A 85 -17.15 -9.69 -3.71
CA ILE A 85 -16.79 -8.62 -2.76
C ILE A 85 -17.73 -7.43 -2.96
N PRO A 86 -18.37 -6.91 -1.89
CA PRO A 86 -19.24 -5.74 -1.99
C PRO A 86 -18.46 -4.49 -2.42
N ARG A 87 -19.07 -3.70 -3.29
CA ARG A 87 -18.60 -2.35 -3.64
C ARG A 87 -19.20 -1.35 -2.65
N ASP A 88 -18.48 -0.26 -2.39
CA ASP A 88 -18.99 0.82 -1.56
C ASP A 88 -20.01 1.70 -2.30
N ASP A 89 -20.55 2.70 -1.61
CA ASP A 89 -21.56 3.64 -2.12
C ASP A 89 -21.07 4.50 -3.30
N HIS A 90 -19.76 4.52 -3.55
CA HIS A 90 -19.13 5.24 -4.67
C HIS A 90 -18.77 4.29 -5.82
N GLY A 91 -19.09 3.00 -5.72
CA GLY A 91 -18.78 1.99 -6.73
C GLY A 91 -17.32 1.54 -6.73
N HIS A 92 -16.52 1.96 -5.74
CA HIS A 92 -15.17 1.46 -5.53
C HIS A 92 -15.20 0.12 -4.81
N ILE A 93 -14.17 -0.70 -5.04
CA ILE A 93 -13.97 -1.93 -4.27
C ILE A 93 -13.77 -1.49 -2.82
N SER A 94 -14.57 -2.03 -1.89
CA SER A 94 -14.27 -1.77 -0.49
C SER A 94 -13.02 -2.54 -0.10
N ILE A 95 -11.88 -1.86 -0.18
CA ILE A 95 -10.55 -2.40 0.05
C ILE A 95 -10.48 -3.10 1.42
N SER A 96 -11.15 -2.56 2.44
CA SER A 96 -11.22 -3.15 3.78
C SER A 96 -11.91 -4.52 3.83
N HIS A 97 -12.82 -4.81 2.89
CA HIS A 97 -13.47 -6.13 2.78
C HIS A 97 -12.62 -7.15 2.01
N VAL A 98 -11.64 -6.68 1.22
CA VAL A 98 -10.65 -7.56 0.60
C VAL A 98 -9.70 -8.04 1.70
N GLN A 99 -9.93 -9.26 2.19
CA GLN A 99 -9.08 -9.90 3.21
C GLN A 99 -7.73 -10.34 2.60
N LEU A 100 -6.93 -9.37 2.13
CA LEU A 100 -5.67 -9.58 1.40
C LEU A 100 -4.75 -10.54 2.17
N GLY A 101 -4.58 -10.30 3.47
CA GLY A 101 -3.71 -11.13 4.31
C GLY A 101 -4.12 -12.61 4.29
N ARG A 102 -5.43 -12.89 4.40
CA ARG A 102 -5.95 -14.26 4.39
C ARG A 102 -5.83 -14.90 3.01
N MET A 103 -6.14 -14.15 1.95
CA MET A 103 -6.04 -14.61 0.57
C MET A 103 -4.59 -14.97 0.22
N PHE A 104 -3.64 -14.06 0.45
CA PHE A 104 -2.22 -14.32 0.18
C PHE A 104 -1.65 -15.42 1.07
N ALA A 105 -2.06 -15.53 2.34
CA ALA A 105 -1.62 -16.63 3.20
C ALA A 105 -1.98 -18.00 2.60
N LYS A 106 -3.19 -18.14 2.04
CA LYS A 106 -3.60 -19.36 1.35
C LYS A 106 -2.77 -19.60 0.09
N LEU A 107 -2.71 -18.63 -0.82
CA LEU A 107 -1.98 -18.75 -2.08
C LEU A 107 -0.49 -19.10 -1.88
N VAL A 108 0.17 -18.43 -0.93
CA VAL A 108 1.56 -18.67 -0.58
C VAL A 108 1.76 -20.06 0.05
N THR A 109 0.83 -20.52 0.89
CA THR A 109 0.89 -21.87 1.47
C THR A 109 0.80 -22.93 0.39
N ASP A 110 -0.18 -22.81 -0.50
CA ASP A 110 -0.44 -23.74 -1.59
C ASP A 110 0.77 -23.79 -2.54
N GLU A 111 1.32 -22.63 -2.91
CA GLU A 111 2.47 -22.53 -3.80
C GLU A 111 3.77 -23.05 -3.15
N PHE A 112 4.01 -22.77 -1.87
CA PHE A 112 5.15 -23.32 -1.13
C PHE A 112 5.08 -24.85 -1.07
N GLN A 113 3.90 -25.41 -0.80
CA GLN A 113 3.69 -26.86 -0.79
C GLN A 113 3.89 -27.46 -2.18
N ARG A 114 3.39 -26.80 -3.23
CA ARG A 114 3.59 -27.24 -4.62
C ARG A 114 5.06 -27.31 -5.01
N GLN A 115 5.86 -26.32 -4.61
CA GLN A 115 7.30 -26.28 -4.94
C GLN A 115 8.15 -27.23 -4.10
N THR A 116 7.82 -27.43 -2.81
CA THR A 116 8.72 -28.11 -1.85
C THR A 116 8.22 -29.45 -1.36
N GLY A 117 6.94 -29.78 -1.59
CA GLY A 117 6.26 -30.95 -1.00
C GLY A 117 6.02 -30.84 0.51
N ARG A 118 6.40 -29.75 1.16
CA ARG A 118 6.29 -29.54 2.61
C ARG A 118 5.24 -28.49 2.94
N THR A 119 4.59 -28.64 4.08
CA THR A 119 3.66 -27.63 4.58
C THR A 119 4.38 -26.61 5.46
N ARG A 120 3.94 -25.35 5.38
CA ARG A 120 4.41 -24.25 6.22
C ARG A 120 3.21 -23.54 6.83
N LYS A 121 3.27 -23.18 8.11
CA LYS A 121 2.24 -22.34 8.72
C LYS A 121 2.43 -20.90 8.23
N VAL A 122 1.49 -20.41 7.41
CA VAL A 122 1.40 -18.99 7.01
C VAL A 122 0.12 -18.41 7.61
N VAL A 123 0.25 -17.33 8.37
CA VAL A 123 -0.88 -16.67 9.03
C VAL A 123 -1.07 -15.30 8.41
N GLY A 124 -2.24 -15.09 7.81
CA GLY A 124 -2.64 -13.78 7.30
C GLY A 124 -3.15 -12.91 8.44
N LEU A 125 -2.53 -11.75 8.64
CA LEU A 125 -2.98 -10.71 9.56
C LEU A 125 -3.21 -9.43 8.77
N GLN A 126 -4.34 -8.77 9.03
CA GLN A 126 -4.67 -7.47 8.44
C GLN A 126 -4.81 -6.47 9.57
N LEU A 127 -3.97 -5.44 9.56
CA LEU A 127 -3.95 -4.38 10.55
C LEU A 127 -4.56 -3.12 9.91
N GLY A 128 -5.61 -2.58 10.50
CA GLY A 128 -6.28 -1.40 9.98
C GLY A 128 -6.93 -0.60 11.10
N TYR A 129 -8.13 -1.01 11.51
CA TYR A 129 -8.90 -0.33 12.55
C TYR A 129 -8.11 -0.17 13.87
N GLU A 130 -7.35 -1.20 14.24
CA GLU A 130 -6.53 -1.23 15.45
C GLU A 130 -5.43 -0.17 15.41
N ALA A 131 -4.85 0.08 14.23
CA ALA A 131 -3.82 1.09 14.05
C ALA A 131 -4.38 2.52 13.99
N ARG A 132 -5.63 2.69 13.51
CA ARG A 132 -6.27 4.01 13.39
C ARG A 132 -6.72 4.61 14.72
N CYS A 133 -7.01 3.77 15.71
CA CYS A 133 -7.47 4.18 17.04
C CYS A 133 -6.38 4.07 18.12
N ALA A 134 -5.12 3.88 17.72
CA ALA A 134 -4.01 3.91 18.65
C ALA A 134 -3.83 5.32 19.25
N GLN A 135 -3.33 5.39 20.48
CA GLN A 135 -3.03 6.68 21.09
C GLN A 135 -1.91 7.37 20.29
N PRO A 136 -2.06 8.66 19.95
CA PRO A 136 -1.05 9.39 19.21
C PRO A 136 0.25 9.49 20.03
N HIS A 137 1.39 9.37 19.36
CA HIS A 137 2.67 9.54 20.01
C HIS A 137 3.04 11.03 20.14
N ALA A 138 4.15 11.33 20.84
CA ALA A 138 4.58 12.72 21.05
C ALA A 138 4.72 13.52 19.75
N PHE A 139 5.22 12.88 18.68
CA PHE A 139 5.30 13.50 17.36
C PHE A 139 3.93 13.85 16.80
N ASP A 140 2.97 12.91 16.84
CA ASP A 140 1.60 13.13 16.34
C ASP A 140 0.89 14.25 17.11
N ILE A 141 1.10 14.31 18.44
CA ILE A 141 0.54 15.37 19.29
C ILE A 141 1.11 16.73 18.90
N MET A 142 2.44 16.83 18.75
CA MET A 142 3.09 18.07 18.31
C MET A 142 2.65 18.49 16.90
N LEU A 143 2.65 17.56 15.95
CA LEU A 143 2.23 17.79 14.56
C LEU A 143 0.78 18.25 14.50
N GLY A 144 -0.14 17.51 15.14
CA GLY A 144 -1.57 17.84 15.17
C GLY A 144 -1.84 19.20 15.84
N SER A 145 -1.14 19.51 16.93
CA SER A 145 -1.25 20.82 17.59
C SER A 145 -0.78 21.94 16.66
N GLN A 146 0.35 21.74 15.98
CA GLN A 146 0.91 22.72 15.06
C GLN A 146 -0.01 22.96 13.86
N LEU A 147 -0.56 21.91 13.26
CA LEU A 147 -1.54 22.03 12.18
C LEU A 147 -2.82 22.75 12.64
N GLY A 148 -3.30 22.47 13.85
CA GLY A 148 -4.45 23.16 14.44
C GLY A 148 -4.20 24.65 14.66
N VAL A 149 -3.05 25.02 15.22
CA VAL A 149 -2.62 26.43 15.33
C VAL A 149 -2.50 27.05 13.95
N GLY A 150 -1.90 26.33 12.99
CA GLY A 150 -1.79 26.75 11.60
C GLY A 150 -3.13 27.11 10.98
N ALA A 151 -4.15 26.30 11.18
CA ALA A 151 -5.51 26.54 10.70
C ALA A 151 -6.13 27.80 11.33
N TYR A 152 -6.00 27.99 12.65
CA TYR A 152 -6.43 29.22 13.30
C TYR A 152 -5.73 30.45 12.68
N ARG A 153 -4.41 30.40 12.52
CA ARG A 153 -3.65 31.53 11.96
C ARG A 153 -4.00 31.81 10.50
N ALA A 154 -4.24 30.77 9.68
CA ALA A 154 -4.71 30.95 8.31
C ALA A 154 -6.01 31.76 8.27
N LEU A 155 -7.02 31.31 9.02
CA LEU A 155 -8.36 31.88 8.95
C LEU A 155 -8.47 33.22 9.69
N ALA A 156 -8.01 33.27 10.95
CA ALA A 156 -8.27 34.39 11.86
C ALA A 156 -7.21 35.50 11.79
N GLU A 157 -5.92 35.15 11.63
CA GLU A 157 -4.85 36.15 11.61
C GLU A 157 -4.53 36.64 10.20
N ARG A 158 -4.58 35.73 9.21
CA ARG A 158 -4.14 36.01 7.84
C ARG A 158 -5.29 36.18 6.84
N GLY A 159 -6.52 35.79 7.21
CA GLY A 159 -7.69 35.88 6.33
C GLY A 159 -7.57 35.03 5.05
N LEU A 160 -6.84 33.90 5.12
CA LEU A 160 -6.68 32.98 4.00
C LEU A 160 -7.90 32.06 3.89
N ASP A 161 -8.24 31.68 2.66
CA ASP A 161 -9.20 30.63 2.34
C ASP A 161 -8.58 29.64 1.34
N GLY A 162 -9.25 28.50 1.12
CA GLY A 162 -8.88 27.58 0.03
C GLY A 162 -7.46 27.00 0.12
N VAL A 163 -6.87 26.91 1.32
CA VAL A 163 -5.51 26.39 1.54
C VAL A 163 -5.51 25.13 2.43
N MET A 164 -4.62 24.19 2.09
CA MET A 164 -4.20 23.12 2.98
C MET A 164 -3.13 23.64 3.93
N VAL A 165 -3.34 23.47 5.23
CA VAL A 165 -2.31 23.72 6.24
C VAL A 165 -1.36 22.54 6.27
N SER A 166 -0.07 22.81 6.15
CA SER A 166 0.99 21.81 6.19
C SER A 166 2.15 22.30 7.03
N VAL A 167 3.11 21.43 7.29
CA VAL A 167 4.36 21.78 7.98
C VAL A 167 5.57 21.21 7.26
N SER A 168 6.71 21.88 7.35
CA SER A 168 7.99 21.37 6.83
C SER A 168 9.16 21.71 7.75
N GLY A 169 10.29 21.00 7.62
CA GLY A 169 11.50 21.32 8.38
C GLY A 169 11.27 21.22 9.88
N GLN A 170 11.41 22.33 10.60
CA GLN A 170 11.23 22.39 12.06
C GLN A 170 9.75 22.54 12.47
N LEU A 171 8.84 21.87 11.74
CA LEU A 171 7.40 22.05 11.82
C LEU A 171 6.92 23.48 11.47
N ASP A 172 7.63 24.14 10.56
CA ASP A 172 7.26 25.47 10.07
C ASP A 172 5.97 25.42 9.27
N LEU A 173 5.05 26.34 9.56
CA LEU A 173 3.73 26.39 8.94
C LEU A 173 3.80 26.82 7.48
N ASN A 174 3.24 25.97 6.61
CA ASN A 174 3.02 26.24 5.20
C ASN A 174 1.54 26.25 4.87
N TYR A 175 1.14 27.09 3.92
CA TYR A 175 -0.22 27.21 3.43
C TYR A 175 -0.23 26.96 1.93
N VAL A 176 -0.70 25.78 1.52
CA VAL A 176 -0.65 25.33 0.13
C VAL A 176 -2.03 25.53 -0.50
N PRO A 177 -2.18 26.35 -1.55
CA PRO A 177 -3.45 26.51 -2.25
C PRO A 177 -4.01 25.17 -2.74
N PHE A 178 -5.32 24.95 -2.58
CA PHE A 178 -5.96 23.73 -3.08
C PHE A 178 -5.87 23.60 -4.60
N GLY A 179 -5.82 24.72 -5.33
CA GLY A 179 -5.61 24.72 -6.78
C GLY A 179 -4.31 24.02 -7.21
N ASP A 180 -3.29 23.99 -6.35
CA ASP A 180 -2.01 23.33 -6.62
C ASP A 180 -2.03 21.83 -6.29
N LEU A 181 -3.10 21.35 -5.64
CA LEU A 181 -3.26 19.97 -5.16
C LEU A 181 -4.28 19.16 -5.96
N ILE A 182 -5.09 19.85 -6.77
CA ILE A 182 -6.17 19.28 -7.56
C ILE A 182 -5.73 19.22 -9.02
N ASP A 183 -5.94 18.09 -9.68
CA ASP A 183 -5.79 18.01 -11.13
C ASP A 183 -6.90 18.84 -11.79
N PRO A 184 -6.57 19.86 -12.61
CA PRO A 184 -7.56 20.78 -13.17
C PRO A 184 -8.52 20.11 -14.17
N ASN A 185 -8.16 18.95 -14.73
CA ASN A 185 -8.99 18.24 -15.69
C ASN A 185 -9.95 17.24 -15.03
N THR A 186 -9.47 16.53 -14.00
CA THR A 186 -10.27 15.50 -13.32
C THR A 186 -10.98 16.03 -12.08
N LEU A 187 -10.54 17.17 -11.55
CA LEU A 187 -10.97 17.76 -10.27
C LEU A 187 -10.74 16.84 -9.07
N VAL A 188 -9.87 15.84 -9.22
CA VAL A 188 -9.47 14.92 -8.16
C VAL A 188 -8.13 15.35 -7.59
N THR A 189 -7.93 15.16 -6.28
CA THR A 189 -6.64 15.38 -5.64
C THR A 189 -5.58 14.42 -6.17
N VAL A 190 -4.40 14.93 -6.46
CA VAL A 190 -3.29 14.10 -6.96
C VAL A 190 -2.82 13.16 -5.86
N VAL A 191 -2.89 11.85 -6.11
CA VAL A 191 -2.34 10.83 -5.21
C VAL A 191 -0.81 10.84 -5.34
N ARG A 192 -0.12 10.98 -4.20
CA ARG A 192 1.35 10.97 -4.14
C ARG A 192 1.84 9.58 -3.77
N TYR A 193 2.31 8.84 -4.77
CA TYR A 193 3.00 7.56 -4.57
C TYR A 193 4.44 7.78 -4.14
N VAL A 194 5.06 6.75 -3.56
CA VAL A 194 6.51 6.77 -3.35
C VAL A 194 7.18 6.74 -4.71
N GLU A 195 8.15 7.63 -4.92
CA GLU A 195 8.88 7.68 -6.18
C GLU A 195 9.76 6.43 -6.32
N ARG A 196 9.52 5.65 -7.37
CA ARG A 196 10.31 4.44 -7.66
C ARG A 196 11.77 4.81 -7.85
N GLY A 197 12.63 4.09 -7.14
CA GLY A 197 14.08 4.29 -7.22
C GLY A 197 14.61 5.46 -6.37
N SER A 198 13.75 6.20 -5.65
CA SER A 198 14.17 7.12 -4.60
C SER A 198 14.85 6.38 -3.44
N ASP A 199 15.60 7.10 -2.60
CA ASP A 199 16.27 6.49 -1.44
C ASP A 199 15.27 5.87 -0.47
N PHE A 200 14.10 6.50 -0.29
CA PHE A 200 13.04 5.97 0.57
C PHE A 200 12.46 4.67 0.02
N HIS A 201 12.27 4.57 -1.30
CA HIS A 201 11.87 3.32 -1.95
C HIS A 201 12.94 2.23 -1.81
N ARG A 202 14.21 2.59 -2.01
CA ARG A 202 15.33 1.64 -1.94
C ARG A 202 15.59 1.16 -0.51
N LEU A 203 15.30 1.96 0.51
CA LEU A 203 15.48 1.58 1.91
C LEU A 203 14.79 0.25 2.22
N ALA A 204 13.54 0.07 1.80
CA ALA A 204 12.84 -1.20 1.95
C ALA A 204 13.62 -2.34 1.28
N ARG A 205 14.05 -2.17 0.02
CA ARG A 205 14.81 -3.17 -0.74
C ARG A 205 16.16 -3.53 -0.10
N PHE A 206 16.79 -2.58 0.60
CA PHE A 206 18.04 -2.81 1.32
C PHE A 206 17.87 -3.60 2.63
N LEU A 207 16.73 -3.46 3.30
CA LEU A 207 16.46 -4.11 4.59
C LEU A 207 15.87 -5.51 4.43
N GLU A 208 15.33 -5.84 3.26
CA GLU A 208 14.72 -7.12 2.96
C GLU A 208 15.72 -8.27 2.78
N THR A 209 15.19 -9.49 2.80
CA THR A 209 15.98 -10.68 2.45
C THR A 209 16.47 -10.56 1.00
N PHE A 210 17.78 -10.66 0.83
CA PHE A 210 18.38 -10.65 -0.49
C PHE A 210 18.03 -11.95 -1.23
N VAL A 211 17.37 -11.80 -2.37
CA VAL A 211 17.01 -12.91 -3.24
C VAL A 211 17.58 -12.57 -4.61
N ASN A 212 18.49 -13.40 -5.11
CA ASN A 212 19.03 -13.26 -6.47
C ASN A 212 17.87 -13.28 -7.47
N GLU A 213 17.52 -12.15 -8.08
CA GLU A 213 16.56 -12.05 -9.18
C GLU A 213 17.26 -12.11 -10.54
#